data_AF-A0A9X9A2W0-F1
#
_entry.id   AF-A0A9X9A2W0-F1
#
_cell.length_a   1.000
_cell.length_b   1.000
_cell.length_c   1.000
_cell.angle_alpha   90.00
_cell.angle_beta   90.00
_cell.angle_gamma   90.00
#
_symmetry.space_group_name_H-M   'P 1'
#
loop_
_entity.id
_entity.type
_entity.pdbx_description
1 polymer ?
#
loop_
_entity_poly.entity_id
_entity_poly.type
_entity_poly.pdbx_seq_one_letter_code
_entity_poly.pdbx_strand_id
1 'polypeptide(L)'
;LGITFNTAPTESTAIGTNEVSPTEIAGAYAAFGNEGKYTKPHFVKKVVYPDGKSQSFGQKPKQVMTDSTAYMITDMLRSVVTSGTGTSANVGSLDVAGKTGTTNYSSKQLAQYKIPESATRDSWFAGYTPQYTMAVWT
;
A
#
# COMPACT_ATOMS: atom_id res chain seq x y z
N LEU A 1 -2.70 9.52 -4.10
CA LEU A 1 -2.98 8.07 -4.25
C LEU A 1 -4.05 7.56 -3.28
N GLY A 2 -5.02 8.39 -2.87
CA GLY A 2 -6.08 7.95 -1.94
C GLY A 2 -5.69 7.93 -0.45
N ILE A 3 -4.42 8.14 -0.11
CA ILE A 3 -3.95 8.30 1.28
C ILE A 3 -4.36 9.68 1.81
N THR A 4 -4.97 9.69 3.00
CA THR A 4 -5.40 10.90 3.70
C THR A 4 -4.38 11.26 4.79
N PHE A 5 -4.17 12.57 5.00
CA PHE A 5 -3.34 13.09 6.08
C PHE A 5 -4.22 13.91 7.02
N ASN A 6 -4.28 13.52 8.31
CA ASN A 6 -5.11 14.20 9.32
C ASN A 6 -4.51 15.55 9.76
N THR A 7 -3.21 15.71 9.61
CA THR A 7 -2.46 16.95 9.86
C THR A 7 -1.57 17.25 8.66
N ALA A 8 -1.05 18.47 8.59
CA ALA A 8 -0.04 18.80 7.57
C ALA A 8 1.15 17.81 7.69
N PRO A 9 1.64 17.25 6.56
CA PRO A 9 2.80 16.36 6.59
C PRO A 9 4.03 17.06 7.16
N THR A 10 4.75 16.35 8.01
CA THR A 10 6.06 16.77 8.56
C THR A 10 7.15 15.81 8.08
N GLU A 11 8.40 16.07 8.43
CA GLU A 11 9.54 15.21 8.09
C GLU A 11 9.33 13.77 8.58
N SER A 12 8.75 13.62 9.77
CA SER A 12 8.42 12.30 10.33
C SER A 12 7.43 11.51 9.47
N THR A 13 6.55 12.21 8.74
CA THR A 13 5.56 11.57 7.87
C THR A 13 6.23 10.79 6.74
N ALA A 14 7.37 11.28 6.23
CA ALA A 14 8.13 10.61 5.18
C ALA A 14 8.69 9.24 5.61
N ILE A 15 8.85 9.01 6.92
CA ILE A 15 9.35 7.75 7.50
C ILE A 15 8.23 6.92 8.16
N GLY A 16 6.96 7.22 7.86
CA GLY A 16 5.85 6.33 8.21
C GLY A 16 5.12 6.64 9.52
N THR A 17 5.14 7.90 10.01
CA THR A 17 4.31 8.30 11.16
C THR A 17 2.83 8.53 10.82
N ASN A 18 2.46 8.60 9.55
CA ASN A 18 1.06 8.71 9.13
C ASN A 18 0.38 7.35 9.14
N GLU A 19 -0.72 7.24 9.86
CA GLU A 19 -1.52 6.02 9.94
C GLU A 19 -2.36 5.83 8.67
N VAL A 20 -2.37 4.60 8.16
CA VAL A 20 -3.04 4.20 6.92
C VAL A 20 -3.49 2.74 7.03
N SER A 21 -4.62 2.42 6.43
CA SER A 21 -5.10 1.03 6.38
C SER A 21 -4.42 0.23 5.27
N PRO A 22 -4.33 -1.11 5.39
CA PRO A 22 -3.88 -1.97 4.29
C PRO A 22 -4.69 -1.77 3.01
N THR A 23 -5.99 -1.51 3.11
CA THR A 23 -6.86 -1.23 1.96
C THR A 23 -6.44 0.04 1.22
N GLU A 24 -6.09 1.12 1.92
CA GLU A 24 -5.59 2.36 1.31
C GLU A 24 -4.23 2.15 0.65
N ILE A 25 -3.32 1.44 1.31
CA ILE A 25 -2.00 1.11 0.74
C ILE A 25 -2.14 0.23 -0.50
N ALA A 26 -3.00 -0.80 -0.46
CA ALA A 26 -3.26 -1.64 -1.63
C ALA A 26 -3.84 -0.81 -2.79
N GLY A 27 -4.80 0.08 -2.52
CA GLY A 27 -5.32 1.01 -3.53
C GLY A 27 -4.26 1.93 -4.12
N ALA A 28 -3.35 2.44 -3.28
CA ALA A 28 -2.24 3.29 -3.72
C ALA A 28 -1.25 2.53 -4.59
N TYR A 29 -0.82 1.34 -4.18
CA TYR A 29 0.17 0.52 -4.89
C TYR A 29 -0.38 -0.05 -6.21
N ALA A 30 -1.68 -0.33 -6.27
CA ALA A 30 -2.35 -0.75 -7.50
C ALA A 30 -2.21 0.28 -8.64
N ALA A 31 -2.04 1.56 -8.32
CA ALA A 31 -1.81 2.59 -9.34
C ALA A 31 -0.48 2.39 -10.08
N PHE A 32 0.56 1.85 -9.42
CA PHE A 32 1.85 1.59 -10.07
C PHE A 32 1.74 0.44 -11.08
N GLY A 33 1.10 -0.67 -10.69
CA GLY A 33 0.85 -1.81 -11.57
C GLY A 33 -0.18 -1.56 -12.69
N ASN A 34 -0.83 -0.40 -12.70
CA ASN A 34 -1.91 -0.03 -13.62
C ASN A 34 -1.63 1.30 -14.34
N GLU A 35 -0.41 1.47 -14.86
CA GLU A 35 -0.01 2.62 -15.71
C GLU A 35 -0.25 4.00 -15.05
N GLY A 36 -0.24 4.07 -13.73
CA GLY A 36 -0.50 5.29 -12.98
C GLY A 36 -1.99 5.64 -12.79
N LYS A 37 -2.91 4.71 -13.05
CA LYS A 37 -4.35 4.88 -12.85
C LYS A 37 -4.79 4.37 -11.48
N TYR A 38 -5.17 5.30 -10.60
CA TYR A 38 -5.73 4.99 -9.30
C TYR A 38 -7.22 4.71 -9.40
N THR A 39 -7.66 3.59 -8.84
CA THR A 39 -9.09 3.28 -8.63
C THR A 39 -9.34 3.18 -7.14
N LYS A 40 -10.29 3.96 -6.61
CA LYS A 40 -10.63 3.90 -5.19
C LYS A 40 -11.05 2.45 -4.84
N PRO A 41 -10.45 1.83 -3.81
CA PRO A 41 -10.88 0.52 -3.34
C PRO A 41 -12.37 0.50 -3.07
N HIS A 42 -13.06 -0.52 -3.59
CA HIS A 42 -14.50 -0.70 -3.44
C HIS A 42 -14.83 -2.19 -3.44
N PHE A 43 -15.85 -2.56 -2.66
CA PHE A 43 -16.23 -3.96 -2.45
C PHE A 43 -17.56 -4.31 -3.13
N VAL A 44 -18.45 -3.32 -3.29
CA VAL A 44 -19.79 -3.52 -3.82
C VAL A 44 -19.82 -3.09 -5.28
N LYS A 45 -20.25 -3.99 -6.17
CA LYS A 45 -20.46 -3.67 -7.60
C LYS A 45 -21.83 -3.05 -7.85
N LYS A 46 -22.87 -3.64 -7.27
CA LYS A 46 -24.28 -3.30 -7.52
C LYS A 46 -25.16 -3.75 -6.35
N VAL A 47 -26.17 -2.96 -6.03
CA VAL A 47 -27.28 -3.36 -5.15
C VAL A 47 -28.55 -3.46 -5.99
N VAL A 48 -29.31 -4.54 -5.77
CA VAL A 48 -30.63 -4.77 -6.40
C VAL A 48 -31.68 -4.77 -5.28
N TYR A 49 -32.71 -3.94 -5.43
CA TYR A 49 -33.78 -3.77 -4.45
C TYR A 49 -34.93 -4.75 -4.73
N PRO A 50 -35.79 -5.05 -3.73
CA PRO A 50 -36.95 -5.93 -3.91
C PRO A 50 -37.94 -5.46 -5.00
N ASP A 51 -37.99 -4.15 -5.27
CA ASP A 51 -38.83 -3.56 -6.34
C ASP A 51 -38.21 -3.69 -7.75
N GLY A 52 -37.09 -4.42 -7.87
CA GLY A 52 -36.37 -4.62 -9.12
C GLY A 52 -35.47 -3.46 -9.54
N LYS A 53 -35.48 -2.32 -8.82
CA LYS A 53 -34.54 -1.23 -9.09
C LYS A 53 -33.13 -1.65 -8.72
N SER A 54 -32.14 -0.95 -9.29
CA SER A 54 -30.76 -1.21 -8.94
C SER A 54 -29.87 0.01 -8.98
N GLN A 55 -28.83 -0.02 -8.15
CA GLN A 55 -27.83 1.03 -8.04
C GLN A 55 -26.44 0.43 -8.25
N SER A 56 -25.63 1.03 -9.13
CA SER A 56 -24.25 0.65 -9.40
C SER A 56 -23.28 1.48 -8.56
N PHE A 57 -22.20 0.87 -8.08
CA PHE A 57 -21.20 1.48 -7.20
C PHE A 57 -19.77 1.45 -7.77
N GLY A 58 -19.65 1.15 -9.07
CA GLY A 58 -18.36 1.07 -9.75
C GLY A 58 -17.56 2.37 -9.64
N GLN A 59 -16.27 2.25 -9.34
CA GLN A 59 -15.36 3.37 -9.24
C GLN A 59 -14.68 3.62 -10.59
N LYS A 60 -14.63 4.88 -11.03
CA LYS A 60 -13.92 5.26 -12.25
C LYS A 60 -12.43 5.44 -11.94
N PRO A 61 -11.52 4.84 -12.72
CA PRO A 61 -10.09 5.09 -12.58
C PRO A 61 -9.76 6.57 -12.84
N LYS A 62 -8.77 7.10 -12.12
CA LYS A 62 -8.21 8.44 -12.30
C LYS A 62 -6.72 8.35 -12.58
N GLN A 63 -6.25 8.99 -13.64
CA GLN A 63 -4.81 9.16 -13.88
C GLN A 63 -4.21 10.04 -12.77
N VAL A 64 -3.23 9.52 -12.05
CA VAL A 64 -2.59 10.23 -10.91
C VAL A 64 -1.07 10.37 -11.05
N MET A 65 -0.47 9.69 -12.02
CA MET A 65 0.93 9.84 -12.44
C MET A 65 1.05 9.46 -13.92
N THR A 66 2.16 9.74 -14.59
CA THR A 66 2.39 9.24 -15.96
C THR A 66 2.68 7.74 -15.96
N ASP A 67 2.44 7.09 -17.09
CA ASP A 67 2.84 5.69 -17.31
C ASP A 67 4.35 5.48 -17.09
N SER A 68 5.18 6.41 -17.55
CA SER A 68 6.63 6.40 -17.34
C SER A 68 7.00 6.46 -15.87
N THR A 69 6.29 7.27 -15.06
CA THR A 69 6.51 7.34 -13.61
C THR A 69 6.13 6.01 -12.94
N ALA A 70 4.97 5.45 -13.31
CA ALA A 70 4.52 4.16 -12.78
C ALA A 70 5.50 3.03 -13.15
N TYR A 71 6.02 3.02 -14.38
CA TYR A 71 7.03 2.07 -14.84
C TYR A 71 8.34 2.19 -14.06
N MET A 72 8.88 3.41 -13.92
CA MET A 72 10.12 3.64 -13.15
C MET A 72 9.99 3.20 -11.69
N ILE A 73 8.86 3.51 -11.04
CA ILE A 73 8.60 3.04 -9.67
C ILE A 73 8.50 1.52 -9.63
N THR A 74 7.81 0.89 -10.58
CA THR A 74 7.71 -0.58 -10.66
C THR A 74 9.09 -1.21 -10.77
N ASP A 75 9.95 -0.70 -11.65
CA ASP A 75 11.30 -1.21 -11.87
C ASP A 75 12.17 -1.10 -10.60
N MET A 76 12.13 0.04 -9.91
CA MET A 76 12.80 0.20 -8.62
C MET A 76 12.27 -0.78 -7.56
N LEU A 77 10.95 -0.99 -7.51
CA LEU A 77 10.32 -1.86 -6.52
C LEU A 77 10.51 -3.37 -6.79
N ARG A 78 10.83 -3.78 -8.02
CA ARG A 78 11.29 -5.15 -8.29
C ARG A 78 12.58 -5.47 -7.54
N SER A 79 13.51 -4.50 -7.47
CA SER A 79 14.79 -4.71 -6.78
C SER A 79 14.62 -5.02 -5.29
N VAL A 80 13.58 -4.49 -4.65
CA VAL A 80 13.27 -4.77 -3.24
C VAL A 80 12.97 -6.26 -3.00
N VAL A 81 12.28 -6.91 -3.94
CA VAL A 81 11.90 -8.32 -3.83
C VAL A 81 12.91 -9.28 -4.48
N THR A 82 13.78 -8.81 -5.38
CA THR A 82 14.83 -9.67 -5.96
C THR A 82 16.11 -9.70 -5.14
N SER A 83 16.50 -8.58 -4.53
CA SER A 83 17.79 -8.44 -3.84
C SER A 83 17.77 -7.50 -2.62
N GLY A 84 16.59 -7.00 -2.23
CA GLY A 84 16.44 -6.04 -1.13
C GLY A 84 15.80 -6.63 0.13
N THR A 85 14.99 -5.82 0.81
CA THR A 85 14.39 -6.14 2.10
C THR A 85 13.18 -7.07 2.02
N GLY A 86 12.61 -7.28 0.83
CA GLY A 86 11.38 -8.03 0.60
C GLY A 86 11.59 -9.37 -0.11
N THR A 87 12.79 -9.93 -0.08
CA THR A 87 13.15 -11.13 -0.87
C THR A 87 12.27 -12.34 -0.59
N SER A 88 11.78 -12.50 0.63
CA SER A 88 10.83 -13.56 1.00
C SER A 88 9.48 -13.49 0.29
N ALA A 89 9.13 -12.34 -0.30
CA ALA A 89 7.91 -12.15 -1.07
C ALA A 89 8.06 -12.48 -2.56
N ASN A 90 9.24 -12.94 -3.00
CA ASN A 90 9.46 -13.35 -4.37
C ASN A 90 8.81 -14.73 -4.65
N VAL A 91 7.88 -14.76 -5.59
CA VAL A 91 7.12 -15.98 -5.97
C VAL A 91 7.80 -16.76 -7.11
N GLY A 92 8.85 -16.22 -7.72
CA GLY A 92 9.67 -16.85 -8.77
C GLY A 92 8.99 -16.93 -10.15
N SER A 93 7.73 -17.35 -10.20
CA SER A 93 6.96 -17.48 -11.46
C SER A 93 6.19 -16.22 -11.86
N LEU A 94 6.19 -15.19 -11.02
CA LEU A 94 5.44 -13.95 -11.21
C LEU A 94 6.38 -12.74 -11.20
N ASP A 95 6.10 -11.75 -12.05
CA ASP A 95 6.71 -10.43 -11.96
C ASP A 95 6.07 -9.66 -10.79
N VAL A 96 6.76 -9.70 -9.65
CA VAL A 96 6.33 -9.03 -8.41
C VAL A 96 7.17 -7.77 -8.22
N ALA A 97 6.52 -6.68 -7.87
CA ALA A 97 7.15 -5.47 -7.34
C ALA A 97 6.56 -5.20 -5.94
N GLY A 98 7.36 -4.69 -5.01
CA GLY A 98 6.83 -4.40 -3.68
C GLY A 98 7.76 -3.61 -2.79
N LYS A 99 7.25 -3.26 -1.61
CA LYS A 99 7.97 -2.49 -0.60
C LYS A 99 7.66 -3.01 0.79
N THR A 100 8.70 -3.13 1.62
CA THR A 100 8.56 -3.35 3.05
C THR A 100 8.45 -2.03 3.81
N GLY A 101 7.81 -2.06 4.98
CA GLY A 101 7.79 -0.94 5.93
C GLY A 101 7.98 -1.43 7.35
N THR A 102 8.62 -0.61 8.18
CA THR A 102 8.84 -0.90 9.60
C THR A 102 8.78 0.41 10.37
N THR A 103 8.11 0.42 11.52
CA THR A 103 8.10 1.56 12.45
C THR A 103 8.62 1.15 13.81
N ASN A 104 9.11 2.13 14.57
CA ASN A 104 9.68 1.94 15.88
C ASN A 104 8.72 2.39 16.98
N TYR A 105 8.90 1.82 18.18
CA TYR A 105 8.38 2.42 19.40
C TYR A 105 9.11 3.73 19.71
N SER A 106 8.43 4.67 20.36
CA SER A 106 9.09 5.86 20.91
C SER A 106 10.00 5.49 22.08
N SER A 107 11.06 6.27 22.34
CA SER A 107 11.96 6.05 23.47
C SER A 107 11.23 5.99 24.82
N LYS A 108 10.14 6.77 24.96
CA LYS A 108 9.28 6.73 26.15
C LYS A 108 8.57 5.38 26.31
N GLN A 109 8.07 4.81 25.23
CA GLN A 109 7.42 3.49 25.25
C GLN A 109 8.44 2.37 25.54
N LEU A 110 9.64 2.44 24.95
CA LEU A 110 10.71 1.48 25.24
C LEU A 110 11.03 1.44 26.74
N ALA A 111 11.23 2.61 27.37
CA ALA A 111 11.52 2.70 28.80
C ALA A 111 10.33 2.29 29.69
N GLN A 112 9.11 2.75 29.36
CA GLN A 112 7.91 2.47 30.16
C GLN A 112 7.55 0.97 30.17
N TYR A 113 7.62 0.33 29.01
CA TYR A 113 7.19 -1.06 28.84
C TYR A 113 8.35 -2.06 28.83
N LYS A 114 9.59 -1.59 29.06
CA LYS A 114 10.82 -2.40 29.03
C LYS A 114 10.97 -3.21 27.73
N ILE A 115 10.60 -2.60 26.61
CA ILE A 115 10.69 -3.21 25.28
C ILE A 115 12.15 -3.10 24.79
N PRO A 116 12.74 -4.15 24.19
CA PRO A 116 14.08 -4.09 23.60
C PRO A 116 14.17 -3.04 22.47
N GLU A 117 15.31 -2.36 22.33
CA GLU A 117 15.52 -1.38 21.24
C GLU A 117 15.39 -2.00 19.84
N SER A 118 15.63 -3.31 19.71
CA SER A 118 15.50 -4.05 18.46
C SER A 118 14.05 -4.41 18.09
N ALA A 119 13.07 -4.11 18.96
CA ALA A 119 11.69 -4.46 18.71
C ALA A 119 11.02 -3.47 17.74
N THR A 120 10.24 -4.03 16.82
CA THR A 120 9.47 -3.27 15.82
C THR A 120 8.01 -3.15 16.26
N ARG A 121 7.41 -1.98 16.03
CA ARG A 121 5.99 -1.75 16.38
C ARG A 121 5.05 -2.22 15.27
N ASP A 122 5.34 -1.80 14.04
CA ASP A 122 4.58 -2.18 12.85
C ASP A 122 5.51 -2.83 11.83
N SER A 123 5.07 -3.90 11.19
CA SER A 123 5.74 -4.51 10.03
C SER A 123 4.77 -4.57 8.85
N TRP A 124 5.25 -4.17 7.68
CA TRP A 124 4.45 -4.03 6.47
C TRP A 124 5.10 -4.70 5.26
N PHE A 125 4.25 -5.24 4.39
CA PHE A 125 4.59 -5.48 3.00
C PHE A 125 3.45 -5.03 2.09
N ALA A 126 3.76 -4.23 1.07
CA ALA A 126 2.84 -3.86 0.00
C ALA A 126 3.46 -4.29 -1.34
N GLY A 127 2.81 -5.22 -2.03
CA GLY A 127 3.31 -5.78 -3.27
C GLY A 127 2.22 -5.94 -4.31
N TYR A 128 2.62 -5.98 -5.58
CA TYR A 128 1.70 -6.11 -6.70
C TYR A 128 2.34 -6.84 -7.88
N THR A 129 1.45 -7.40 -8.69
CA THR A 129 1.67 -7.85 -10.06
C THR A 129 0.76 -7.00 -10.96
N PRO A 130 0.79 -7.16 -12.30
CA PRO A 130 -0.17 -6.49 -13.17
C PRO A 130 -1.65 -6.85 -12.89
N GLN A 131 -1.92 -7.97 -12.22
CA GLN A 131 -3.29 -8.46 -11.96
C GLN A 131 -3.78 -8.21 -10.53
N TYR A 132 -2.88 -8.26 -9.54
CA TYR A 132 -3.24 -8.21 -8.13
C TYR A 132 -2.35 -7.25 -7.35
N THR A 133 -2.92 -6.63 -6.33
CA THR A 133 -2.18 -5.88 -5.31
C THR A 133 -2.56 -6.38 -3.94
N MET A 134 -1.57 -6.55 -3.07
CA MET A 134 -1.73 -7.04 -1.71
C MET A 134 -0.96 -6.13 -0.75
N ALA A 135 -1.58 -5.78 0.37
CA ALA A 135 -0.93 -5.10 1.48
C ALA A 135 -1.19 -5.89 2.76
N VAL A 136 -0.13 -6.14 3.52
CA VAL A 136 -0.15 -6.89 4.79
C VAL A 136 0.49 -6.03 5.86
N TRP A 137 -0.11 -6.03 7.05
CA TRP A 137 0.35 -5.36 8.26
C TRP A 137 0.29 -6.33 9.44
N THR A 138 1.32 -6.33 10.28
CA THR A 138 1.43 -7.18 11.49
C THR A 138 2.16 -6.45 12.61
#